data_AF-A0A962PXF1-F1
#
_entry.id   AF-A0A962PXF1-F1
#
_cell.length_a   1.000
_cell.length_b   1.000
_cell.length_c   1.000
_cell.angle_alpha   90.00
_cell.angle_beta   90.00
_cell.angle_gamma   90.00
#
_symmetry.space_group_name_H-M   'P 1'
#
loop_
_entity.id
_entity.type
_entity.pdbx_description
1 polymer ?
#
loop_
_entity_poly.entity_id
_entity_poly.type
_entity_poly.pdbx_seq_one_letter_code
_entity_poly.pdbx_strand_id
1 'polypeptide(L)' 'ATDDAMRGQGFGRRVVLSALKWAHLRGARQAWLQVEADNAKAIGLYKSLGFQEVYRYVFRRPPEG' A
#
# COMPACT_ATOMS: atom_id res chain seq x y z
N ALA A 1 -3.49 7.60 8.59
CA ALA A 1 -3.23 6.27 9.16
C ALA A 1 -4.49 5.76 9.85
N THR A 2 -4.74 4.45 9.89
CA THR A 2 -5.85 3.90 10.70
C THR A 2 -5.48 3.99 12.17
N ASP A 3 -6.40 4.50 12.99
CA ASP A 3 -6.26 4.53 14.44
C ASP A 3 -5.87 3.16 15.00
N ASP A 4 -4.98 3.12 15.97
CA ASP A 4 -4.44 1.90 16.55
C ASP A 4 -5.52 0.98 17.12
N ALA A 5 -6.57 1.56 17.72
CA ALA A 5 -7.72 0.82 18.24
C ALA A 5 -8.59 0.19 17.13
N MET A 6 -8.47 0.70 15.89
CA MET A 6 -9.30 0.29 14.75
C MET A 6 -8.57 -0.62 13.76
N ARG A 7 -7.33 -1.06 14.10
CA ARG A 7 -6.55 -1.98 13.27
C ARG A 7 -7.18 -3.38 13.23
N GLY A 8 -6.88 -4.15 12.19
CA GLY A 8 -7.40 -5.52 12.02
C GLY A 8 -8.86 -5.64 11.57
N GLN A 9 -9.62 -4.53 11.52
CA GLN A 9 -11.03 -4.53 11.14
C GLN A 9 -11.27 -4.42 9.61
N GLY A 10 -10.22 -4.53 8.80
CA GLY A 10 -10.33 -4.54 7.34
C GLY A 10 -10.52 -3.18 6.68
N PHE A 11 -10.42 -2.05 7.40
CA PHE A 11 -10.55 -0.70 6.80
C PHE A 11 -9.56 -0.45 5.67
N GLY A 12 -8.28 -0.80 5.86
CA GLY A 12 -7.26 -0.66 4.81
C GLY A 12 -7.65 -1.41 3.54
N ARG A 13 -8.18 -2.64 3.68
CA ARG A 13 -8.66 -3.44 2.55
C ARG A 13 -9.82 -2.75 1.83
N ARG A 14 -10.79 -2.22 2.56
CA ARG A 14 -11.96 -1.53 1.97
C ARG A 14 -11.55 -0.28 1.20
N VAL A 15 -10.60 0.51 1.73
CA VAL A 15 -10.09 1.70 1.06
C VAL A 15 -9.38 1.32 -0.25
N VAL A 16 -8.45 0.37 -0.20
CA VAL A 16 -7.68 -0.05 -1.39
C VAL A 16 -8.61 -0.63 -2.46
N LEU A 17 -9.54 -1.51 -2.08
CA LEU A 17 -10.49 -2.09 -3.04
C LEU A 17 -11.41 -1.05 -3.66
N SER A 18 -11.86 -0.06 -2.89
CA SER A 18 -12.67 1.05 -3.41
C SER A 18 -11.91 1.88 -4.43
N ALA A 19 -10.64 2.19 -4.15
CA ALA A 19 -9.77 2.94 -5.07
C ALA A 19 -9.49 2.14 -6.36
N LEU A 20 -9.18 0.84 -6.24
CA LEU A 20 -8.96 -0.04 -7.38
C LEU A 20 -10.21 -0.18 -8.25
N LYS A 21 -11.38 -0.35 -7.63
CA LYS A 21 -12.66 -0.42 -8.36
C LYS A 21 -12.91 0.87 -9.13
N TRP A 22 -12.72 2.03 -8.50
CA TRP A 22 -12.88 3.33 -9.16
C TRP A 22 -11.92 3.51 -10.33
N ALA A 23 -10.65 3.14 -10.17
CA ALA A 23 -9.65 3.23 -11.23
C ALA A 23 -9.96 2.28 -12.39
N HIS A 24 -10.38 1.05 -12.09
CA HIS A 24 -10.76 0.06 -13.09
C HIS A 24 -11.96 0.54 -13.93
N LEU A 25 -12.98 1.12 -13.29
CA LEU A 25 -14.13 1.71 -13.99
C LEU A 25 -13.75 2.87 -14.93
N ARG A 26 -12.54 3.44 -14.78
CA ARG A 26 -11.99 4.50 -15.63
C ARG A 26 -10.98 3.97 -16.65
N GLY A 27 -10.90 2.66 -16.82
CA GLY A 27 -10.03 2.02 -17.81
C GLY A 27 -8.61 1.73 -17.32
N ALA A 28 -8.30 1.93 -16.03
CA ALA A 28 -7.01 1.52 -15.49
C ALA A 28 -6.86 -0.02 -15.55
N ARG A 29 -5.69 -0.48 -15.99
CA ARG A 29 -5.36 -1.91 -16.09
C ARG A 29 -4.29 -2.36 -15.10
N GLN A 30 -3.57 -1.41 -14.49
CA GLN A 30 -2.49 -1.68 -13.57
C GLN A 30 -2.57 -0.68 -12.40
N ALA A 31 -2.09 -1.11 -11.24
CA ALA A 31 -1.96 -0.29 -10.05
C ALA A 31 -0.59 -0.52 -9.42
N TRP A 32 0.03 0.56 -8.97
CA TRP A 32 1.34 0.56 -8.34
C TRP A 32 1.25 1.35 -7.05
N LEU A 33 2.00 0.93 -6.05
CA LEU A 33 2.13 1.66 -4.79
C LEU A 33 3.51 1.44 -4.20
N GLN A 34 3.91 2.38 -3.37
CA GLN A 34 5.15 2.32 -2.59
C GLN A 34 4.77 2.14 -1.12
N VAL A 35 5.55 1.32 -0.42
CA VAL A 35 5.40 1.07 1.01
C VAL A 35 6.78 0.92 1.63
N GLU A 36 6.94 1.38 2.87
CA GLU A 36 8.16 1.14 3.65
C GLU A 36 8.39 -0.36 3.85
N ALA A 37 9.65 -0.79 3.71
CA ALA A 37 10.03 -2.20 3.69
C ALA A 37 9.77 -2.91 5.04
N ASP A 38 9.71 -2.16 6.14
CA ASP A 38 9.43 -2.65 7.49
C ASP A 38 7.93 -2.67 7.85
N ASN A 39 7.06 -2.16 6.97
CA ASN A 39 5.62 -2.13 7.20
C ASN A 39 4.96 -3.48 6.85
N ALA A 40 5.27 -4.51 7.64
CA ALA A 40 4.80 -5.88 7.43
C ALA A 40 3.27 -6.00 7.30
N LYS A 41 2.50 -5.17 8.03
CA LYS A 41 1.03 -5.15 7.96
C LYS A 41 0.53 -4.69 6.59
N ALA A 42 1.06 -3.59 6.08
CA ALA A 42 0.68 -3.09 4.76
C ALA A 42 1.14 -4.03 3.65
N ILE A 43 2.37 -4.56 3.74
CA ILE A 43 2.89 -5.57 2.80
C ILE A 43 1.97 -6.79 2.74
N GLY A 44 1.55 -7.33 3.89
CA GLY A 44 0.62 -8.46 3.95
C GLY A 44 -0.73 -8.13 3.30
N LEU A 45 -1.27 -6.94 3.57
CA LEU A 45 -2.50 -6.48 2.92
C LEU A 45 -2.36 -6.44 1.40
N TYR A 46 -1.31 -5.80 0.87
CA TYR A 46 -1.13 -5.65 -0.58
C TYR A 46 -0.89 -6.99 -1.27
N LYS A 47 -0.09 -7.89 -0.69
CA LYS A 47 0.06 -9.27 -1.18
C LYS A 47 -1.27 -10.02 -1.23
N SER A 48 -2.11 -9.88 -0.20
CA SER A 48 -3.46 -10.49 -0.18
C SER A 48 -4.42 -9.94 -1.23
N LEU A 49 -4.08 -8.82 -1.87
CA LEU A 49 -4.83 -8.17 -2.94
C LEU A 49 -4.22 -8.41 -4.33
N GLY A 50 -3.16 -9.23 -4.41
CA GLY A 50 -2.50 -9.59 -5.67
C GLY A 50 -1.38 -8.65 -6.11
N PHE A 51 -0.99 -7.67 -5.29
CA PHE A 51 0.21 -6.87 -5.57
C PHE A 51 1.48 -7.72 -5.39
N GLN A 52 2.49 -7.45 -6.20
CA GLN A 52 3.81 -8.08 -6.13
C GLN A 52 4.90 -7.02 -5.93
N GLU A 53 5.99 -7.41 -5.27
CA GLU A 53 7.16 -6.55 -5.13
C GLU A 53 7.85 -6.43 -6.50
N VAL A 54 8.18 -5.19 -6.89
CA VAL A 54 8.78 -4.91 -8.20
C VAL A 54 10.25 -4.52 -8.00
N TYR A 55 10.51 -3.63 -7.05
CA TYR A 55 11.86 -3.27 -6.64
C TYR A 55 11.85 -2.64 -5.24
N ARG A 56 13.03 -2.58 -4.63
CA ARG A 56 13.30 -1.82 -3.41
C ARG A 56 14.03 -0.55 -3.76
N TYR A 57 13.83 0.48 -2.96
CA TYR A 57 14.46 1.78 -3.15
C TYR A 57 14.90 2.32 -1.79
N VAL A 58 15.91 3.18 -1.79
CA VAL A 58 16.42 3.83 -0.58
C VAL A 58 16.45 5.33 -0.79
N PHE A 59 15.82 6.07 0.12
CA PHE A 59 15.99 7.52 0.16
C PHE A 59 17.33 7.84 0.83
N ARG A 60 18.22 8.51 0.09
CA ARG A 60 19.43 9.10 0.67
C ARG A 60 19.14 10.54 1.07
N ARG A 61 19.57 10.94 2.26
CA ARG A 61 19.56 12.32 2.70
C ARG A 61 21.01 12.77 2.93
N PRO A 62 21.34 14.06 2.69
CA PRO A 62 22.64 14.58 3.08
C PRO A 62 22.82 14.44 4.60
N PRO A 63 24.07 14.29 5.09
CA PRO A 63 24.32 14.28 6.53
C PRO A 63 23.78 15.58 7.16
N GLU A 64 23.10 15.43 8.29
CA GLU A 64 22.74 16.57 9.14
C GLU A 64 24.05 17.14 9.70
N GLY A 65 24.32 18.42 9.41
CA GLY A 65 25.50 19.15 9.89
C GLY A 65 25.39 19.56 11.34
#